data_AF-A0A9D7GZ57-F1
#
_entry.id   AF-A0A9D7GZ57-F1
#
_cell.length_a   1.000
_cell.length_b   1.000
_cell.length_c   1.000
_cell.angle_alpha   90.00
_cell.angle_beta   90.00
_cell.angle_gamma   90.00
#
_symmetry.space_group_name_H-M   'P 1'
#
loop_
_entity.id
_entity.type
_entity.pdbx_description
1 polymer ?
#
loop_
_entity_poly.entity_id
_entity_poly.type
_entity_poly.pdbx_seq_one_letter_code
_entity_poly.pdbx_strand_id
1 'polypeptide(L)'
;MSLERYAVDPNHGFLPGIAPLRELPAPFAPWEAIVPDMSALIRSRRLRRALERLPLLDAAALQTAAERERGMLLLSHFVNGWVWGGAEPHLRIPAAVAVPLCALAETLGRPPIAHYASMTLNNWQLLDPSAPLSIDNARTG
;
A
#
# COMPACT_ATOMS: atom_id res chain seq x y z
N MET A 1 -15.53 -11.46 25.56
CA MET A 1 -14.45 -11.40 24.55
C MET A 1 -14.78 -10.27 23.59
N SER A 2 -13.90 -9.29 23.39
CA SER A 2 -14.16 -8.16 22.48
C SER A 2 -13.69 -8.46 21.06
N LEU A 3 -14.43 -7.97 20.06
CA LEU A 3 -14.11 -8.11 18.62
C LEU A 3 -12.80 -7.39 18.25
N GLU A 4 -12.45 -6.34 19.00
CA GLU A 4 -11.21 -5.55 18.83
C GLU A 4 -9.94 -6.40 18.91
N ARG A 5 -9.93 -7.42 19.77
CA ARG A 5 -8.78 -8.35 19.90
C ARG A 5 -8.52 -9.14 18.62
N TYR A 6 -9.53 -9.27 17.77
CA TYR A 6 -9.47 -9.95 16.49
C TYR A 6 -9.37 -8.98 15.30
N ALA A 7 -9.17 -7.68 15.58
CA ALA A 7 -9.20 -6.61 14.58
C ALA A 7 -10.49 -6.62 13.73
N VAL A 8 -11.62 -6.90 14.40
CA VAL A 8 -12.96 -6.87 13.78
C VAL A 8 -13.70 -5.64 14.30
N ASP A 9 -14.07 -4.76 13.37
CA ASP A 9 -14.96 -3.64 13.61
C ASP A 9 -16.41 -4.12 13.79
N PRO A 10 -17.14 -3.64 14.81
CA PRO A 10 -18.50 -4.09 15.09
C PRO A 10 -19.52 -3.68 14.01
N ASN A 11 -19.24 -2.64 13.22
CA ASN A 11 -20.14 -2.12 12.20
C ASN A 11 -19.74 -2.57 10.78
N HIS A 12 -18.44 -2.76 10.54
CA HIS A 12 -17.88 -3.00 9.21
C HIS A 12 -17.14 -4.36 9.08
N GLY A 13 -17.13 -5.18 10.13
CA GLY A 13 -16.47 -6.48 10.11
C GLY A 13 -14.95 -6.35 10.01
N PHE A 14 -14.31 -6.99 9.04
CA PHE A 14 -12.85 -6.90 8.86
C PHE A 14 -12.40 -5.60 8.17
N LEU A 15 -13.33 -4.78 7.70
CA LEU A 15 -12.99 -3.45 7.20
C LEU A 15 -12.65 -2.55 8.39
N PRO A 16 -11.52 -1.81 8.37
CA PRO A 16 -11.17 -0.89 9.44
C PRO A 16 -12.29 0.14 9.67
N GLY A 17 -12.64 0.40 10.93
CA GLY A 17 -13.64 1.41 11.29
C GLY A 17 -13.21 2.86 11.04
N ILE A 18 -11.92 3.07 10.77
CA ILE A 18 -11.34 4.37 10.44
C ILE A 18 -10.79 4.28 9.02
N ALA A 19 -11.01 5.33 8.23
CA ALA A 19 -10.49 5.41 6.87
C ALA A 19 -8.96 5.24 6.85
N PRO A 20 -8.42 4.43 5.93
CA PRO A 20 -6.99 4.27 5.73
C PRO A 20 -6.27 5.61 5.52
N LEU A 21 -5.00 5.66 5.94
CA LEU A 21 -4.16 6.84 5.77
C LEU A 21 -4.05 7.21 4.27
N ARG A 22 -4.24 8.49 3.97
CA ARG A 22 -4.24 9.01 2.59
C ARG A 22 -2.86 9.33 2.04
N GLU A 23 -1.89 9.62 2.91
CA GLU A 23 -0.54 9.99 2.50
C GLU A 23 0.44 9.68 3.64
N LEU A 24 1.61 9.18 3.30
CA LEU A 24 2.71 8.96 4.23
C LEU A 24 3.42 10.27 4.59
N PRO A 25 4.16 10.31 5.72
CA PRO A 25 4.99 11.45 6.07
C PRO A 25 6.02 11.82 5.00
N ALA A 26 6.45 13.09 4.98
CA ALA A 26 7.32 13.67 3.96
C ALA A 26 8.58 12.84 3.56
N PRO A 27 9.29 12.14 4.48
CA PRO A 27 10.41 11.27 4.08
C PRO A 27 10.05 10.16 3.08
N PHE A 28 8.78 9.76 3.03
CA PHE A 28 8.24 8.72 2.16
C PHE A 28 7.52 9.25 0.92
N ALA A 29 7.57 10.57 0.67
CA ALA A 29 7.04 11.19 -0.54
C ALA A 29 7.52 10.52 -1.86
N PRO A 30 8.75 9.96 -1.97
CA PRO A 30 9.15 9.22 -3.16
C PRO A 30 8.27 8.01 -3.48
N TRP A 31 7.72 7.33 -2.47
CA TRP A 31 6.75 6.25 -2.70
C TRP A 31 5.41 6.81 -3.16
N GLU A 32 4.91 7.85 -2.50
CA GLU A 32 3.64 8.50 -2.84
C GLU A 32 3.58 9.01 -4.28
N ALA A 33 4.69 9.56 -4.76
CA ALA A 33 4.78 10.15 -6.10
C ALA A 33 4.60 9.13 -7.25
N ILE A 34 4.76 7.83 -7.01
CA ILE A 34 4.68 6.80 -8.07
C ILE A 34 3.24 6.37 -8.35
N VAL A 35 2.42 6.20 -7.30
CA VAL A 35 1.10 5.55 -7.42
C VAL A 35 0.14 6.27 -8.36
N PRO A 36 -0.03 7.61 -8.29
CA PRO A 36 -0.94 8.34 -9.18
C PRO A 36 -0.68 8.08 -10.66
N ASP A 37 0.60 7.93 -11.04
CA ASP A 37 1.02 7.73 -12.43
C ASP A 37 1.32 6.27 -12.77
N MET A 38 1.19 5.33 -11.83
CA MET A 38 1.65 3.95 -12.00
C MET A 38 1.01 3.28 -13.23
N SER A 39 -0.29 3.49 -13.47
CA SER A 39 -0.98 2.99 -14.67
C SER A 39 -0.38 3.55 -15.97
N ALA A 40 -0.05 4.85 -16.00
CA ALA A 40 0.60 5.48 -17.15
C ALA A 40 2.05 4.99 -17.33
N LEU A 41 2.78 4.79 -16.23
CA LEU A 41 4.14 4.24 -16.21
C LEU A 41 4.18 2.79 -16.70
N ILE A 42 3.17 1.97 -16.39
CA ILE A 42 3.05 0.60 -16.92
C ILE A 42 2.81 0.65 -18.43
N ARG A 43 1.78 1.40 -18.89
CA ARG A 43 1.46 1.51 -20.32
C ARG A 43 2.64 2.02 -21.16
N SER A 44 3.39 2.99 -20.62
CA SER A 44 4.57 3.56 -21.28
C SER A 44 5.86 2.76 -21.06
N ARG A 45 5.81 1.61 -20.38
CA ARG A 45 6.96 0.73 -20.06
C ARG A 45 8.06 1.41 -19.24
N ARG A 46 7.70 2.44 -18.45
CA ARG A 46 8.61 3.26 -17.65
C ARG A 46 8.58 2.94 -16.16
N LEU A 47 7.65 2.12 -15.68
CA LEU A 47 7.52 1.80 -14.26
C LEU A 47 8.83 1.24 -13.65
N ARG A 48 9.45 0.24 -14.28
CA ARG A 48 10.70 -0.35 -13.78
C ARG A 48 11.80 0.71 -13.60
N ARG A 49 11.99 1.57 -14.60
CA ARG A 49 12.96 2.69 -14.54
C ARG A 49 12.61 3.73 -13.47
N ALA A 50 11.34 3.89 -13.10
CA ALA A 50 10.94 4.78 -12.02
C ALA A 50 11.26 4.13 -10.66
N LEU A 51 10.94 2.85 -10.49
CA LEU A 51 11.22 2.10 -9.26
C LEU A 51 12.71 1.89 -9.00
N GLU A 52 13.53 1.70 -10.03
CA GLU A 52 15.00 1.65 -9.93
C GLU A 52 15.63 2.95 -9.43
N ARG A 53 14.95 4.08 -9.64
CA ARG A 53 15.42 5.40 -9.21
C ARG A 53 14.94 5.78 -7.81
N LEU A 54 14.15 4.93 -7.15
CA LEU A 54 13.73 5.18 -5.79
C LEU A 54 14.94 5.13 -4.85
N PRO A 55 15.03 6.06 -3.88
CA PRO A 55 15.96 5.90 -2.78
C PRO A 55 15.55 4.69 -1.93
N LEU A 56 16.53 4.04 -1.31
CA LEU A 56 16.25 3.07 -0.25
C LEU A 56 15.78 3.84 0.98
N LEU A 57 14.50 3.69 1.32
CA LEU A 57 13.90 4.32 2.51
C LEU A 57 13.78 3.30 3.64
N ASP A 58 14.03 3.76 4.87
CA ASP A 58 13.91 2.94 6.07
C ASP A 58 12.45 2.84 6.52
N ALA A 59 11.84 1.68 6.32
CA ALA A 59 10.47 1.43 6.75
C ALA A 59 10.28 1.42 8.27
N ALA A 60 11.35 1.28 9.06
CA ALA A 60 11.27 1.38 10.52
C ALA A 60 10.86 2.78 11.01
N ALA A 61 11.03 3.81 10.17
CA ALA A 61 10.56 5.17 10.46
C ALA A 61 9.02 5.33 10.38
N LEU A 62 8.28 4.30 9.95
CA LEU A 62 6.81 4.27 10.01
C LEU A 62 6.36 3.87 11.43
N GLN A 63 5.83 4.86 12.17
CA GLN A 63 5.56 4.79 13.60
C GLN A 63 4.15 4.24 13.89
N THR A 64 3.17 4.55 13.06
CA THR A 64 1.76 4.19 13.29
C THR A 64 1.34 2.94 12.52
N ALA A 65 0.29 2.26 12.98
CA ALA A 65 -0.29 1.13 12.25
C ALA A 65 -0.81 1.55 10.85
N ALA A 66 -1.42 2.74 10.76
CA ALA A 66 -1.94 3.27 9.50
C ALA A 66 -0.82 3.61 8.50
N GLU A 67 0.30 4.15 8.98
CA GLU A 67 1.52 4.37 8.17
C GLU A 67 2.10 3.05 7.64
N ARG A 68 2.16 2.01 8.48
CA ARG A 68 2.68 0.69 8.07
C ARG A 68 1.79 0.00 7.05
N GLU A 69 0.46 0.03 7.24
CA GLU A 69 -0.48 -0.53 6.27
C GLU A 69 -0.43 0.23 4.94
N ARG A 70 -0.29 1.56 4.97
CA ARG A 70 -0.10 2.36 3.75
C ARG A 70 1.23 2.04 3.05
N GLY A 71 2.33 1.96 3.79
CA GLY A 71 3.62 1.54 3.23
C GLY A 71 3.55 0.16 2.58
N MET A 72 2.89 -0.79 3.25
CA MET A 72 2.65 -2.15 2.73
C MET A 72 1.81 -2.12 1.44
N LEU A 73 0.77 -1.28 1.38
CA LEU A 73 -0.06 -1.07 0.20
C LEU A 73 0.75 -0.57 -1.00
N LEU A 74 1.53 0.51 -0.83
CA LEU A 74 2.31 1.11 -1.91
C LEU A 74 3.37 0.14 -2.44
N LEU A 75 4.13 -0.49 -1.55
CA LEU A 75 5.20 -1.42 -1.93
C LEU A 75 4.64 -2.69 -2.58
N SER A 76 3.48 -3.18 -2.13
CA SER A 76 2.79 -4.31 -2.78
C SER A 76 2.38 -3.98 -4.21
N HIS A 77 1.87 -2.78 -4.46
CA HIS A 77 1.61 -2.31 -5.82
C HIS A 77 2.89 -2.26 -6.65
N PHE A 78 3.98 -1.71 -6.10
CA PHE A 78 5.26 -1.62 -6.82
C PHE A 78 5.82 -2.98 -7.20
N VAL A 79 5.79 -3.95 -6.28
CA VAL A 79 6.23 -5.31 -6.58
C VAL A 79 5.36 -5.95 -7.64
N ASN A 80 4.04 -5.81 -7.55
CA ASN A 80 3.13 -6.38 -8.54
C ASN A 80 3.38 -5.77 -9.94
N GLY A 81 3.46 -4.44 -10.02
CA GLY A 81 3.76 -3.75 -11.28
C GLY A 81 5.18 -3.99 -11.80
N TRP A 82 6.16 -4.19 -10.93
CA TRP A 82 7.53 -4.56 -11.31
C TRP A 82 7.57 -5.93 -11.99
N VAL A 83 7.01 -6.93 -11.31
CA VAL A 83 7.01 -8.31 -11.78
C VAL A 83 6.21 -8.39 -13.07
N TRP A 84 4.96 -7.94 -13.08
CA TRP A 84 4.00 -8.22 -14.16
C TRP A 84 3.80 -7.09 -15.18
N GLY A 85 4.25 -5.87 -14.91
CA GLY A 85 4.00 -4.70 -15.78
C GLY A 85 4.88 -4.62 -17.03
N GLY A 86 5.68 -5.64 -17.32
CA GLY A 86 6.57 -5.73 -18.49
C GLY A 86 6.02 -6.63 -19.60
N ALA A 87 6.87 -6.96 -20.59
CA ALA A 87 6.53 -7.97 -21.60
C ALA A 87 6.64 -9.35 -20.95
N GLU A 88 7.72 -9.54 -20.19
CA GLU A 88 8.01 -10.73 -19.44
C GLU A 88 8.08 -10.43 -17.94
N PRO A 89 7.76 -11.43 -17.10
CA PRO A 89 7.93 -11.33 -15.66
C PRO A 89 9.38 -10.99 -15.25
N HIS A 90 9.55 -10.12 -14.26
CA HIS A 90 10.89 -9.78 -13.73
C HIS A 90 10.99 -10.09 -12.23
N LEU A 91 11.65 -11.20 -11.89
CA LEU A 91 11.65 -11.74 -10.52
C LEU A 91 12.71 -11.12 -9.60
N ARG A 92 13.68 -10.37 -10.15
CA ARG A 92 14.68 -9.65 -9.36
C ARG A 92 14.19 -8.23 -9.10
N ILE A 93 13.71 -7.97 -7.89
CA ILE A 93 13.12 -6.68 -7.48
C ILE A 93 14.24 -5.75 -6.98
N PRO A 94 14.20 -4.43 -7.25
CA PRO A 94 15.19 -3.50 -6.73
C PRO A 94 15.20 -3.46 -5.20
N ALA A 95 16.37 -3.31 -4.59
CA ALA A 95 16.53 -3.27 -3.14
C ALA A 95 15.67 -2.16 -2.49
N ALA A 96 15.54 -1.00 -3.16
CA ALA A 96 14.71 0.13 -2.72
C ALA A 96 13.22 -0.20 -2.54
N VAL A 97 12.75 -1.31 -3.11
CA VAL A 97 11.38 -1.82 -2.94
C VAL A 97 11.37 -3.09 -2.10
N ALA A 98 12.25 -4.05 -2.38
CA ALA A 98 12.25 -5.36 -1.74
C ALA A 98 12.58 -5.30 -0.24
N VAL A 99 13.61 -4.53 0.14
CA VAL A 99 14.06 -4.42 1.54
C VAL A 99 12.97 -3.83 2.44
N PRO A 100 12.40 -2.65 2.15
CA PRO A 100 11.34 -2.09 3.01
C PRO A 100 10.06 -2.94 3.00
N LEU A 101 9.74 -3.64 1.89
CA LEU A 101 8.59 -4.53 1.87
C LEU A 101 8.77 -5.71 2.83
N CYS A 102 9.95 -6.35 2.82
CA CYS A 102 10.26 -7.43 3.75
C CYS A 102 10.19 -6.96 5.21
N ALA A 103 10.75 -5.78 5.52
CA ALA A 103 10.73 -5.22 6.86
C ALA A 103 9.29 -4.94 7.35
N LEU A 104 8.42 -4.37 6.49
CA LEU A 104 7.02 -4.16 6.83
C LEU A 104 6.24 -5.47 6.96
N ALA A 105 6.50 -6.43 6.08
CA ALA A 105 5.85 -7.73 6.10
C ALA A 105 6.15 -8.46 7.42
N GLU A 106 7.41 -8.45 7.86
CA GLU A 106 7.82 -8.98 9.17
C GLU A 106 7.12 -8.25 10.32
N THR A 107 7.13 -6.91 10.30
CA THR A 107 6.48 -6.09 11.34
C THR A 107 4.97 -6.34 11.44
N LEU A 108 4.30 -6.57 10.30
CA LEU A 108 2.86 -6.82 10.23
C LEU A 108 2.51 -8.31 10.41
N GLY A 109 3.50 -9.20 10.53
CA GLY A 109 3.28 -10.65 10.65
C GLY A 109 2.69 -11.29 9.40
N ARG A 110 3.05 -10.80 8.20
CA ARG A 110 2.54 -11.26 6.89
C ARG A 110 3.72 -11.56 5.94
N PRO A 111 3.55 -12.39 4.90
CA PRO A 111 4.60 -12.55 3.88
C PRO A 111 4.72 -11.30 2.99
N PRO A 112 5.86 -11.03 2.34
CA PRO A 112 6.10 -9.83 1.52
C PRO A 112 5.49 -9.95 0.11
N ILE A 113 4.16 -10.08 0.05
CA ILE A 113 3.40 -10.21 -1.19
C ILE A 113 2.18 -9.28 -1.15
N ALA A 114 1.53 -9.12 -2.30
CA ALA A 114 0.22 -8.50 -2.39
C ALA A 114 -0.81 -9.28 -1.55
N HIS A 115 -1.37 -8.62 -0.52
CA HIS A 115 -2.38 -9.19 0.37
C HIS A 115 -3.74 -8.55 0.16
N TYR A 116 -4.80 -9.35 0.30
CA TYR A 116 -6.17 -8.84 0.32
C TYR A 116 -6.38 -7.79 1.44
N ALA A 117 -5.78 -8.01 2.61
CA ALA A 117 -5.84 -7.06 3.72
C ALA A 117 -5.29 -5.68 3.33
N SER A 118 -4.20 -5.62 2.56
CA SER A 118 -3.62 -4.35 2.12
C SER A 118 -4.37 -3.81 0.90
N MET A 119 -4.52 -4.61 -0.15
CA MET A 119 -5.07 -4.17 -1.45
C MET A 119 -6.57 -3.89 -1.46
N THR A 120 -7.31 -4.38 -0.47
CA THR A 120 -8.77 -4.19 -0.38
C THR A 120 -9.14 -3.51 0.93
N LEU A 121 -8.87 -4.14 2.08
CA LEU A 121 -9.36 -3.64 3.37
C LEU A 121 -8.71 -2.32 3.79
N ASN A 122 -7.45 -2.10 3.42
CA ASN A 122 -6.72 -0.85 3.69
C ASN A 122 -6.59 0.05 2.44
N ASN A 123 -7.37 -0.20 1.38
CA ASN A 123 -7.28 0.53 0.12
C ASN A 123 -8.61 1.22 -0.23
N TRP A 124 -9.15 1.99 0.70
CA TRP A 124 -10.37 2.75 0.47
C TRP A 124 -10.26 4.16 1.04
N GLN A 125 -11.03 5.08 0.47
CA GLN A 125 -11.15 6.46 0.92
C GLN A 125 -12.60 6.91 0.76
N LEU A 126 -13.05 7.77 1.68
CA LEU A 126 -14.32 8.48 1.53
C LEU A 126 -14.17 9.60 0.50
N LEU A 127 -15.20 9.79 -0.33
CA LEU A 127 -15.31 10.94 -1.24
C LEU A 127 -15.65 12.20 -0.44
N ASP A 128 -16.67 12.11 0.42
CA ASP A 128 -17.04 13.11 1.40
C ASP A 128 -16.81 12.55 2.82
N PRO A 129 -15.83 13.07 3.57
CA PRO A 129 -15.54 12.65 4.94
C PRO A 129 -16.68 12.90 5.94
N SER A 130 -17.65 13.77 5.60
CA SER A 130 -18.80 14.08 6.44
C SER A 130 -19.99 13.12 6.23
N ALA A 131 -19.96 12.32 5.16
CA ALA A 131 -20.99 11.36 4.82
C ALA A 131 -20.61 9.93 5.27
N PRO A 132 -21.60 9.05 5.54
CA PRO A 132 -21.33 7.68 5.97
C PRO A 132 -20.62 6.86 4.88
N LEU A 133 -19.98 5.77 5.29
CA LEU A 133 -19.43 4.80 4.37
C LEU A 133 -20.56 4.15 3.56
N SER A 134 -20.49 4.27 2.24
CA SER A 134 -21.37 3.60 1.30
C SER A 134 -20.60 3.35 -0.01
N ILE A 135 -21.16 2.51 -0.89
CA ILE A 135 -20.57 2.28 -2.23
C ILE A 135 -20.50 3.60 -3.03
N ASP A 136 -21.50 4.47 -2.88
CA ASP A 136 -21.57 5.75 -3.59
C ASP A 136 -20.63 6.82 -3.00
N ASN A 137 -20.18 6.63 -1.74
CA ASN A 137 -19.30 7.56 -1.03
C ASN A 137 -17.87 7.00 -0.81
N ALA A 138 -17.51 5.88 -1.45
CA ALA A 138 -16.21 5.25 -1.31
C ALA A 138 -15.53 5.02 -2.65
N ARG A 139 -14.20 5.08 -2.66
CA ARG A 139 -13.36 4.71 -3.80
C ARG A 139 -12.09 4.02 -3.33
N THR A 140 -11.37 3.36 -4.24
CA THR A 140 -10.01 2.89 -3.95
C THR A 140 -9.06 4.07 -3.72
N GLY A 141 -8.14 3.88 -2.78
CA GLY A 141 -7.26 4.93 -2.25
C GLY A 141 -5.96 5.14 -3.00
#